data_AF-A0A3C2B688-F1
#
_entry.id   AF-A0A3C2B688-F1
#
_cell.length_a   1.000
_cell.length_b   1.000
_cell.length_c   1.000
_cell.angle_alpha   90.00
_cell.angle_beta   90.00
_cell.angle_gamma   90.00
#
_symmetry.space_group_name_H-M   'P 1'
#
loop_
_entity.id
_entity.type
_entity.pdbx_description
1 polymer ?
#
loop_
_entity_poly.entity_id
_entity_poly.type
_entity_poly.pdbx_seq_one_letter_code
_entity_poly.pdbx_strand_id
1 'polypeptide(L)'
;MLLVGTAGAVILAACGSDAPSSSPANTPAATAGDADSMALVRFFAEPSVTVGTGRRLVFGLADADGTLRPEGPSQVSASLLDPTGAEISTITGLRRDVNLPRAYYEFRVDVPQEGAHTLRVSDGAATAEASFTVVAQGSLPFPGPGDPLPPFDTPTVAVPGGVDPVCTREPACPFHDITLSDALDAGKPIVYLVGTPAFCQTGICGPVLDVMMGVVDDYPDLQFIHAEVYTDNTATQAAPAVAAAGLSFEPVIFLTDASGTVVERLDVIVDESELREQLAALS
;
A
#
# COMPACT_ATOMS: atom_id res chain seq x y z
N MET A 1 -18.01 -0.47 -71.65
CA MET A 1 -18.56 0.79 -71.09
C MET A 1 -17.39 1.48 -70.40
N LEU A 2 -17.02 2.66 -70.91
CA LEU A 2 -15.82 3.47 -70.57
C LEU A 2 -15.82 4.00 -69.13
N LEU A 3 -14.62 4.24 -68.58
CA LEU A 3 -14.17 5.32 -67.65
C LEU A 3 -12.87 4.82 -66.97
N VAL A 4 -11.64 5.09 -67.42
CA VAL A 4 -10.81 6.32 -67.52
C VAL A 4 -10.70 7.13 -66.21
N GLY A 5 -9.47 7.25 -65.70
CA GLY A 5 -9.08 8.20 -64.65
C GLY A 5 -7.58 8.11 -64.31
N THR A 6 -6.77 8.97 -64.93
CA THR A 6 -5.30 9.09 -64.86
C THR A 6 -4.83 10.18 -63.89
N ALA A 7 -3.70 9.97 -63.19
CA ALA A 7 -2.71 10.98 -62.78
C ALA A 7 -1.50 10.24 -62.18
N GLY A 8 -0.21 10.54 -62.39
CA GLY A 8 0.48 11.67 -62.97
C GLY A 8 1.82 11.79 -62.21
N ALA A 9 2.94 11.53 -62.88
CA ALA A 9 4.28 11.49 -62.29
C ALA A 9 4.95 12.88 -62.26
N VAL A 10 5.82 13.13 -61.27
CA VAL A 10 6.74 14.28 -61.23
C VAL A 10 8.10 13.82 -60.72
N ILE A 11 9.16 14.04 -61.49
CA ILE A 11 10.56 14.04 -61.02
C ILE A 11 11.32 15.21 -61.68
N LEU A 12 12.30 15.74 -60.92
CA LEU A 12 13.46 16.60 -61.23
C LEU A 12 13.20 18.11 -61.22
N ALA A 13 14.11 18.98 -60.79
CA ALA A 13 15.33 18.97 -59.98
C ALA A 13 15.78 20.45 -59.87
N ALA A 14 16.49 20.87 -58.81
CA ALA A 14 17.56 21.89 -58.87
C ALA A 14 18.18 22.22 -57.49
N CYS A 15 19.50 22.41 -57.50
CA CYS A 15 20.38 22.83 -56.40
C CYS A 15 20.34 24.35 -56.13
N GLY A 16 20.72 24.77 -54.92
CA GLY A 16 21.08 26.17 -54.63
C GLY A 16 21.28 26.45 -53.13
N SER A 17 22.49 26.88 -52.78
CA SER A 17 23.03 27.23 -51.45
C SER A 17 22.39 28.44 -50.78
N ASP A 18 22.37 28.49 -49.44
CA ASP A 18 22.78 29.65 -48.61
C ASP A 18 22.49 29.37 -47.12
N ALA A 19 23.50 29.60 -46.26
CA ALA A 19 23.30 29.65 -44.82
C ALA A 19 22.90 31.08 -44.41
N PRO A 20 21.93 31.22 -43.49
CA PRO A 20 22.16 32.15 -42.39
C PRO A 20 21.65 31.64 -41.04
N SER A 21 22.48 31.87 -40.01
CA SER A 21 22.15 32.29 -38.65
C SER A 21 20.81 31.84 -38.07
N SER A 22 20.83 30.73 -37.34
CA SER A 22 19.75 30.34 -36.43
C SER A 22 19.71 31.30 -35.25
N SER A 23 18.70 32.18 -35.22
CA SER A 23 18.20 32.73 -33.95
C SER A 23 17.56 31.57 -33.18
N PRO A 24 17.86 31.34 -31.89
CA PRO A 24 17.08 30.41 -31.09
C PRO A 24 15.68 30.98 -30.95
N ALA A 25 14.70 30.26 -31.50
CA ALA A 25 13.30 30.43 -31.15
C ALA A 25 13.14 30.18 -29.65
N ASN A 26 12.32 31.01 -29.00
CA ASN A 26 11.88 30.85 -27.62
C ASN A 26 11.30 29.45 -27.39
N THR A 27 12.12 28.55 -26.86
CA THR A 27 11.63 27.42 -26.07
C THR A 27 11.05 28.01 -24.79
N PRO A 28 9.78 27.74 -24.42
CA PRO A 28 9.33 28.02 -23.07
C PRO A 28 10.29 27.31 -22.13
N ALA A 29 11.01 28.08 -21.32
CA ALA A 29 11.82 27.51 -20.25
C ALA A 29 10.88 26.62 -19.44
N ALA A 30 11.18 25.31 -19.41
CA ALA A 30 10.74 24.47 -18.32
C ALA A 30 11.17 25.22 -17.07
N THR A 31 10.20 25.77 -16.35
CA THR A 31 10.44 26.31 -15.02
C THR A 31 11.02 25.13 -14.27
N ALA A 32 12.29 25.24 -13.87
CA ALA A 32 12.87 24.30 -12.93
C ALA A 32 11.86 24.23 -11.78
N GLY A 33 11.22 23.07 -11.62
CA GLY A 33 10.36 22.82 -10.47
C GLY A 33 11.17 23.18 -9.25
N ASP A 34 10.58 23.97 -8.36
CA ASP A 34 11.23 24.36 -7.12
C ASP A 34 11.68 23.08 -6.42
N ALA A 35 12.99 22.88 -6.28
CA ALA A 35 13.57 21.68 -5.68
C ALA A 35 13.13 21.51 -4.20
N ASP A 36 12.46 22.52 -3.65
CA ASP A 36 11.85 22.56 -2.33
C ASP A 36 10.36 22.14 -2.31
N SER A 37 9.78 21.72 -3.44
CA SER A 37 8.38 21.27 -3.49
C SER A 37 8.26 19.77 -3.17
N MET A 38 7.43 19.44 -2.17
CA MET A 38 7.20 18.09 -1.65
C MET A 38 5.74 17.67 -1.85
N ALA A 39 5.52 16.37 -2.05
CA ALA A 39 4.22 15.72 -2.08
C ALA A 39 4.18 14.51 -1.13
N LEU A 40 2.97 14.04 -0.82
CA LEU A 40 2.72 12.81 -0.08
C LEU A 40 2.08 11.77 -1.00
N VAL A 41 2.66 10.59 -1.05
CA VAL A 41 2.07 9.43 -1.74
C VAL A 41 1.45 8.52 -0.70
N ARG A 42 0.12 8.37 -0.79
CA ARG A 42 -0.66 7.54 0.14
C ARG A 42 -0.42 6.04 -0.11
N PHE A 43 -0.15 5.28 0.96
CA PHE A 43 -0.06 3.82 0.93
C PHE A 43 -1.19 3.17 1.74
N PHE A 44 -2.43 3.56 1.46
CA PHE A 44 -3.65 2.94 1.98
C PHE A 44 -4.85 3.28 1.08
N ALA A 45 -5.91 2.48 1.16
CA ALA A 45 -7.14 2.67 0.40
C ALA A 45 -8.02 3.80 0.97
N GLU A 46 -9.00 4.26 0.20
CA GLU A 46 -9.88 5.37 0.61
C GLU A 46 -11.36 5.00 0.42
N PRO A 47 -12.19 5.08 1.48
CA PRO A 47 -11.81 5.26 2.88
C PRO A 47 -11.21 3.97 3.47
N SER A 48 -10.24 4.08 4.38
CA SER A 48 -9.77 2.95 5.19
C SER A 48 -9.62 3.28 6.68
N VAL A 49 -9.87 4.53 7.09
CA VAL A 49 -9.65 5.01 8.45
C VAL A 49 -10.98 5.14 9.17
N THR A 50 -11.07 4.61 10.39
CA THR A 50 -12.24 4.76 11.25
C THR A 50 -11.95 5.65 12.45
N VAL A 51 -12.99 6.24 13.04
CA VAL A 51 -12.90 6.96 14.33
C VAL A 51 -12.19 6.08 15.36
N GLY A 52 -11.30 6.68 16.17
CA GLY A 52 -10.58 5.99 17.23
C GLY A 52 -9.18 6.54 17.48
N THR A 53 -8.46 5.87 18.37
CA THR A 53 -7.09 6.24 18.78
C THR A 53 -6.04 5.45 18.02
N GLY A 54 -4.86 6.04 17.85
CA GLY A 54 -3.68 5.36 17.32
C GLY A 54 -3.85 4.82 15.88
N ARG A 55 -4.75 5.41 15.09
CA ARG A 55 -4.99 5.00 13.71
C ARG A 55 -3.72 5.18 12.89
N ARG A 56 -3.35 4.12 12.19
CA ARG A 56 -2.17 4.06 11.35
C ARG A 56 -2.43 4.77 10.03
N LEU A 57 -1.60 5.76 9.71
CA LEU A 57 -1.53 6.35 8.37
C LEU A 57 -0.12 6.17 7.84
N VAL A 58 -0.01 5.84 6.55
CA VAL A 58 1.28 5.63 5.92
C VAL A 58 1.41 6.40 4.61
N PHE A 59 2.50 7.14 4.50
CA PHE A 59 2.83 7.95 3.33
C PHE A 59 4.29 7.78 2.93
N GLY A 60 4.55 7.77 1.63
CA GLY A 60 5.87 8.07 1.09
C GLY A 60 6.03 9.58 0.91
N LEU A 61 7.22 10.10 1.18
CA LEU A 61 7.58 11.46 0.73
C LEU A 61 7.96 11.40 -0.74
N ALA A 62 7.48 12.36 -1.51
CA ALA A 62 7.74 12.47 -2.93
C ALA A 62 8.11 13.91 -3.31
N ASP A 63 8.73 14.05 -4.47
CA ASP A 63 8.81 15.34 -5.16
C ASP A 63 7.42 15.73 -5.67
N ALA A 64 7.25 17.01 -6.05
CA ALA A 64 5.95 17.53 -6.50
C ALA A 64 5.37 16.81 -7.73
N ASP A 65 6.18 16.09 -8.50
CA ASP A 65 5.73 15.26 -9.62
C ASP A 65 5.23 13.86 -9.20
N GLY A 66 5.29 13.54 -7.89
CA GLY A 66 4.90 12.25 -7.32
C GLY A 66 6.03 11.22 -7.29
N THR A 67 7.23 11.56 -7.75
CA THR A 67 8.40 10.68 -7.66
C THR A 67 8.81 10.49 -6.21
N LEU A 68 8.75 9.24 -5.74
CA LEU A 68 9.08 8.89 -4.36
C LEU A 68 10.56 9.15 -4.06
N ARG A 69 10.82 9.84 -2.95
CA ARG A 69 12.16 10.12 -2.46
C ARG A 69 12.73 8.87 -1.76
N PRO A 70 13.91 8.38 -2.16
CA PRO A 70 14.53 7.24 -1.48
C PRO A 70 15.08 7.62 -0.11
N GLU A 71 15.57 8.85 0.02
CA GLU A 71 16.18 9.39 1.24
C GLU A 71 15.22 10.35 1.96
N GLY A 72 15.44 10.52 3.25
CA GLY A 72 14.70 11.46 4.08
C GLY A 72 15.14 11.39 5.54
N PRO A 73 14.73 12.36 6.38
CA PRO A 73 15.05 12.32 7.80
C PRO A 73 14.46 11.08 8.48
N SER A 74 15.06 10.65 9.60
CA SER A 74 14.51 9.53 10.38
C SER A 74 13.13 9.82 10.97
N GLN A 75 12.77 11.10 11.11
CA GLN A 75 11.47 11.55 11.57
C GLN A 75 11.03 12.81 10.83
N VAL A 76 9.72 12.98 10.69
CA VAL A 76 9.09 14.21 10.21
C VAL A 76 8.06 14.70 11.21
N SER A 77 7.78 15.99 11.18
CA SER A 77 6.69 16.59 11.96
C SER A 77 5.40 16.57 11.15
N ALA A 78 4.26 16.41 11.82
CA ALA A 78 2.96 16.52 11.19
C ALA A 78 1.92 17.16 12.10
N SER A 79 0.88 17.74 11.48
CA SER A 79 -0.32 18.22 12.15
C SER A 79 -1.54 17.53 11.51
N LEU A 80 -2.41 16.96 12.35
CA LEU A 80 -3.73 16.51 11.94
C LEU A 80 -4.68 17.70 11.99
N LEU A 81 -5.39 17.94 10.90
CA LEU A 81 -6.33 19.05 10.74
C LEU A 81 -7.76 18.52 10.55
N ASP A 82 -8.71 19.27 11.09
CA ASP A 82 -10.13 19.05 10.88
C ASP A 82 -10.60 19.56 9.50
N PRO A 83 -11.86 19.33 9.08
CA PRO A 83 -12.36 19.79 7.78
C PRO A 83 -12.34 21.32 7.59
N THR A 84 -12.19 22.10 8.65
CA THR A 84 -12.08 23.57 8.60
C THR A 84 -10.63 24.06 8.50
N GLY A 85 -9.66 23.14 8.60
CA GLY A 85 -8.23 23.42 8.63
C GLY A 85 -7.69 23.75 10.03
N ALA A 86 -8.50 23.60 11.08
CA ALA A 86 -8.04 23.78 12.46
C ALA A 86 -7.21 22.57 12.90
N GLU A 87 -6.11 22.82 13.61
CA GLU A 87 -5.24 21.77 14.13
C GLU A 87 -5.92 21.02 15.28
N ILE A 88 -6.00 19.70 15.15
CA ILE A 88 -6.47 18.76 16.17
C ILE A 88 -5.29 18.36 17.07
N SER A 89 -4.16 18.00 16.46
CA SER A 89 -2.98 17.51 17.19
C SER A 89 -1.71 17.58 16.34
N THR A 90 -0.54 17.63 17.00
CA THR A 90 0.77 17.42 16.39
C THR A 90 1.22 15.96 16.54
N ILE A 91 1.82 15.40 15.49
CA ILE A 91 2.25 14.01 15.40
C ILE A 91 3.70 13.97 14.92
N THR A 92 4.46 12.97 15.37
CA THR A 92 5.77 12.64 14.78
C THR A 92 5.58 11.45 13.85
N GLY A 93 5.97 11.61 12.59
CA GLY A 93 6.05 10.52 11.62
C GLY A 93 7.40 9.83 11.72
N LEU A 94 7.43 8.51 11.83
CA LEU A 94 8.66 7.72 11.90
C LEU A 94 8.98 7.14 10.52
N ARG A 95 10.22 7.32 10.06
CA ARG A 95 10.69 6.67 8.84
C ARG A 95 10.91 5.18 9.12
N ARG A 96 10.32 4.34 8.28
CA ARG A 96 10.40 2.87 8.28
C ARG A 96 11.04 2.41 6.98
N ASP A 97 12.07 1.58 7.06
CA ASP A 97 12.87 1.12 5.93
C ASP A 97 13.65 -0.18 6.17
N VAL A 98 13.33 -0.92 7.24
CA VAL A 98 14.03 -2.15 7.61
C VAL A 98 13.53 -3.32 6.76
N ASN A 99 14.43 -3.91 5.97
CA ASN A 99 14.17 -5.09 5.13
C ASN A 99 13.04 -4.91 4.11
N LEU A 100 12.90 -3.68 3.58
CA LEU A 100 12.02 -3.37 2.46
C LEU A 100 12.78 -2.65 1.33
N PRO A 101 12.30 -2.75 0.08
CA PRO A 101 12.89 -2.04 -1.06
C PRO A 101 12.56 -0.54 -1.08
N ARG A 102 11.69 -0.07 -0.19
CA ARG A 102 11.19 1.30 -0.16
C ARG A 102 10.89 1.74 1.27
N ALA A 103 11.31 2.95 1.60
CA ALA A 103 10.95 3.60 2.85
C ALA A 103 9.56 4.23 2.82
N TYR A 104 8.95 4.36 3.99
CA TYR A 104 7.71 5.11 4.21
C TYR A 104 7.75 5.81 5.56
N TYR A 105 6.79 6.69 5.81
CA TYR A 105 6.57 7.31 7.11
C TYR A 105 5.27 6.80 7.71
N GLU A 106 5.39 6.24 8.91
CA GLU A 106 4.27 5.81 9.73
C GLU A 106 3.84 6.96 10.65
N PHE A 107 2.55 7.23 10.68
CA PHE A 107 1.93 8.18 11.61
C PHE A 107 0.86 7.46 12.42
N ARG A 108 0.82 7.74 13.72
CA ARG A 108 -0.24 7.29 14.64
C ARG A 108 -1.09 8.50 15.02
N VAL A 109 -2.36 8.48 14.62
CA VAL A 109 -3.27 9.61 14.79
C VAL A 109 -4.50 9.24 15.61
N ASP A 110 -4.93 10.14 16.48
CA ASP A 110 -6.22 10.04 17.16
C ASP A 110 -7.24 10.84 16.34
N VAL A 111 -8.24 10.15 15.79
CA VAL A 111 -9.29 10.76 14.96
C VAL A 111 -10.62 10.71 15.70
N PRO A 112 -11.06 11.83 16.30
CA PRO A 112 -12.20 11.82 17.23
C PRO A 112 -13.56 11.82 16.53
N GLN A 113 -13.61 12.13 15.24
CA GLN A 113 -14.87 12.30 14.50
C GLN A 113 -14.74 11.84 13.06
N GLU A 114 -15.89 11.54 12.46
CA GLU A 114 -16.01 11.20 11.04
C GLU A 114 -15.82 12.44 10.15
N GLY A 115 -15.54 12.20 8.87
CA GLY A 115 -15.44 13.22 7.84
C GLY A 115 -14.02 13.39 7.29
N ALA A 116 -13.86 14.39 6.43
CA ALA A 116 -12.59 14.71 5.81
C ALA A 116 -11.60 15.29 6.82
N HIS A 117 -10.40 14.75 6.85
CA HIS A 117 -9.28 15.24 7.65
C HIS A 117 -8.08 15.46 6.74
N THR A 118 -7.14 16.27 7.19
CA THR A 118 -5.89 16.52 6.46
C THR A 118 -4.70 16.25 7.37
N LEU A 119 -3.74 15.46 6.88
CA LEU A 119 -2.42 15.35 7.49
C LEU A 119 -1.49 16.33 6.77
N ARG A 120 -1.00 17.33 7.48
CA ARG A 120 0.04 18.25 7.02
C ARG A 120 1.39 17.77 7.55
N VAL A 121 2.32 17.43 6.67
CA VAL A 121 3.64 16.87 7.02
C VAL A 121 4.74 17.86 6.62
N SER A 122 5.73 18.04 7.49
CA SER A 122 6.95 18.82 7.21
C SER A 122 8.21 18.06 7.60
N ASP A 123 9.18 18.05 6.68
CA ASP A 123 10.54 17.53 6.87
C ASP A 123 11.53 18.60 7.39
N GLY A 124 11.02 19.79 7.73
CA GLY A 124 11.80 20.95 8.18
C GLY A 124 12.23 21.90 7.07
N ALA A 125 12.21 21.47 5.80
CA ALA A 125 12.49 22.30 4.63
C ALA A 125 11.21 22.62 3.84
N ALA A 126 10.38 21.60 3.63
CA ALA A 126 9.15 21.68 2.86
C ALA A 126 7.94 21.25 3.70
N THR A 127 6.74 21.49 3.18
CA THR A 127 5.48 21.01 3.74
C THR A 127 4.60 20.44 2.63
N ALA A 128 3.92 19.34 2.91
CA ALA A 128 2.96 18.73 2.02
C ALA A 128 1.71 18.30 2.80
N GLU A 129 0.57 18.24 2.14
CA GLU A 129 -0.70 17.87 2.75
C GLU A 129 -1.34 16.70 2.00
N ALA A 130 -1.97 15.79 2.75
CA ALA A 130 -2.80 14.74 2.21
C ALA A 130 -4.14 14.70 2.96
N SER A 131 -5.24 14.73 2.21
CA SER A 131 -6.57 14.58 2.78
C SER A 131 -7.01 13.12 2.74
N PHE A 132 -7.76 12.71 3.76
CA PHE A 132 -8.33 11.36 3.90
C PHE A 132 -9.68 11.43 4.62
N THR A 133 -10.52 10.43 4.42
CA THR A 133 -11.85 10.35 5.02
C THR A 133 -11.84 9.39 6.19
N VAL A 134 -12.31 9.87 7.33
CA VAL A 134 -12.59 9.05 8.51
C VAL A 134 -14.05 8.67 8.51
N VAL A 135 -14.35 7.40 8.73
CA VAL A 135 -15.72 6.87 8.80
C VAL A 135 -16.02 6.24 10.16
N ALA A 136 -17.29 5.92 10.42
CA ALA A 136 -17.68 5.25 11.65
C ALA A 136 -16.96 3.89 11.82
N GLN A 137 -16.80 3.44 13.07
CA GLN A 137 -16.38 2.06 13.32
C GLN A 137 -17.40 1.08 12.72
N GLY A 138 -16.92 -0.01 12.12
CA GLY A 138 -17.78 -1.02 11.48
C GLY A 138 -18.44 -0.60 10.16
N SER A 139 -18.12 0.57 9.59
CA SER A 139 -18.67 1.00 8.30
C SER A 139 -17.80 0.64 7.09
N LEU A 140 -16.59 0.14 7.31
CA LEU A 140 -15.71 -0.35 6.25
C LEU A 140 -16.16 -1.76 5.82
N PRO A 141 -15.98 -2.15 4.54
CA PRO A 141 -16.35 -3.48 4.07
C PRO A 141 -15.41 -4.58 4.56
N PHE A 142 -14.27 -4.20 5.15
CA PHE A 142 -13.24 -5.07 5.70
C PHE A 142 -13.05 -4.79 7.21
N PRO A 143 -12.60 -5.77 8.00
CA PRO A 143 -12.39 -5.59 9.44
C PRO A 143 -11.36 -4.50 9.75
N GLY A 144 -11.61 -3.69 10.77
CA GLY A 144 -10.64 -2.78 11.35
C GLY A 144 -10.38 -3.07 12.83
N PRO A 145 -9.47 -2.33 13.48
CA PRO A 145 -9.22 -2.52 14.90
C PRO A 145 -10.49 -2.36 15.74
N GLY A 146 -10.77 -3.35 16.57
CA GLY A 146 -11.97 -3.49 17.40
C GLY A 146 -13.09 -4.34 16.78
N ASP A 147 -12.99 -4.70 15.49
CA ASP A 147 -13.95 -5.58 14.83
C ASP A 147 -13.50 -7.05 14.94
N PRO A 148 -14.42 -8.04 14.96
CA PRO A 148 -14.04 -9.44 14.84
C PRO A 148 -13.49 -9.73 13.44
N LEU A 149 -12.46 -10.56 13.33
CA LEU A 149 -11.99 -11.09 12.06
C LEU A 149 -12.93 -12.23 11.61
N PRO A 150 -13.59 -12.14 10.43
CA PRO A 150 -14.48 -13.20 9.97
C PRO A 150 -13.72 -14.52 9.77
N PRO A 151 -14.25 -15.66 10.27
CA PRO A 151 -13.65 -16.96 10.01
C PRO A 151 -13.74 -17.30 8.53
N PHE A 152 -12.69 -17.95 8.02
CA PHE A 152 -12.62 -18.38 6.63
C PHE A 152 -11.68 -19.57 6.49
N ASP A 153 -12.08 -20.57 5.72
CA ASP A 153 -11.25 -21.74 5.45
C ASP A 153 -10.22 -21.39 4.38
N THR A 154 -9.14 -20.71 4.78
CA THR A 154 -8.05 -20.32 3.88
C THR A 154 -7.43 -21.54 3.19
N PRO A 155 -7.03 -21.42 1.90
CA PRO A 155 -6.30 -22.48 1.20
C PRO A 155 -5.08 -22.95 2.00
N THR A 156 -4.97 -24.27 2.16
CA THR A 156 -3.81 -24.93 2.78
C THR A 156 -3.15 -25.87 1.77
N VAL A 157 -1.92 -26.31 2.06
CA VAL A 157 -1.23 -27.31 1.23
C VAL A 157 -2.05 -28.61 1.15
N ALA A 158 -2.73 -28.99 2.24
CA ALA A 158 -3.56 -30.19 2.29
C ALA A 158 -4.92 -30.01 1.58
N VAL A 159 -5.50 -28.82 1.65
CA VAL A 159 -6.80 -28.49 1.07
C VAL A 159 -6.70 -27.14 0.34
N PRO A 160 -6.28 -27.14 -0.94
CA PRO A 160 -6.06 -25.91 -1.71
C PRO A 160 -7.34 -25.12 -2.02
N GLY A 161 -8.53 -25.72 -1.89
CA GLY A 161 -9.80 -24.99 -2.02
C GLY A 161 -10.04 -24.32 -3.39
N GLY A 162 -9.38 -24.80 -4.45
CA GLY A 162 -9.45 -24.20 -5.79
C GLY A 162 -8.44 -23.07 -6.03
N VAL A 163 -7.45 -22.90 -5.15
CA VAL A 163 -6.32 -21.99 -5.33
C VAL A 163 -5.06 -22.81 -5.65
N ASP A 164 -4.44 -22.57 -6.81
CA ASP A 164 -3.25 -23.28 -7.29
C ASP A 164 -2.28 -22.37 -8.08
N PRO A 165 -1.07 -22.09 -7.55
CA PRO A 165 -0.54 -22.59 -6.29
C PRO A 165 -1.17 -21.86 -5.08
N VAL A 166 -1.18 -22.51 -3.92
CA VAL A 166 -1.60 -21.87 -2.66
C VAL A 166 -0.66 -20.75 -2.21
N CYS A 167 0.57 -20.73 -2.74
CA CYS A 167 1.57 -19.69 -2.54
C CYS A 167 2.29 -19.43 -3.87
N THR A 168 2.29 -18.18 -4.32
CA THR A 168 2.96 -17.74 -5.55
C THR A 168 4.40 -17.28 -5.29
N ARG A 169 4.82 -17.19 -4.02
CA ARG A 169 6.22 -16.96 -3.63
C ARG A 169 7.07 -18.19 -3.97
N GLU A 170 8.30 -17.98 -4.41
CA GLU A 170 9.29 -19.04 -4.61
C GLU A 170 10.55 -18.80 -3.75
N PRO A 171 10.93 -19.73 -2.84
CA PRO A 171 10.15 -20.91 -2.42
C PRO A 171 8.84 -20.54 -1.71
N ALA A 172 7.89 -21.47 -1.67
CA ALA A 172 6.62 -21.26 -0.96
C ALA A 172 6.85 -20.91 0.51
N CYS A 173 6.02 -20.02 1.07
CA CYS A 173 6.08 -19.65 2.48
C CYS A 173 5.48 -20.78 3.38
N PRO A 174 5.80 -20.81 4.68
CA PRO A 174 5.32 -21.86 5.59
C PRO A 174 3.93 -21.59 6.18
N PHE A 175 3.17 -20.60 5.69
CA PHE A 175 1.94 -20.11 6.33
C PHE A 175 0.65 -20.75 5.80
N HIS A 176 0.72 -22.02 5.36
CA HIS A 176 -0.39 -22.73 4.68
C HIS A 176 -0.73 -24.10 5.32
N ASP A 177 -0.45 -24.26 6.62
CA ASP A 177 -0.67 -25.52 7.35
C ASP A 177 -1.98 -25.55 8.16
N ILE A 178 -2.60 -24.38 8.38
CA ILE A 178 -3.84 -24.23 9.15
C ILE A 178 -4.77 -23.24 8.43
N THR A 179 -6.08 -23.43 8.58
CA THR A 179 -7.07 -22.47 8.09
C THR A 179 -7.22 -21.29 9.07
N LEU A 180 -7.69 -20.14 8.60
CA LEU A 180 -8.04 -19.03 9.50
C LEU A 180 -9.15 -19.42 10.49
N SER A 181 -10.17 -20.18 10.06
CA SER A 181 -11.22 -20.70 10.95
C SER A 181 -10.64 -21.54 12.09
N ASP A 182 -9.79 -22.52 11.78
CA ASP A 182 -9.18 -23.40 12.80
C ASP A 182 -8.24 -22.63 13.74
N ALA A 183 -7.56 -21.61 13.21
CA ALA A 183 -6.69 -20.73 13.99
C ALA A 183 -7.49 -19.89 14.99
N LEU A 184 -8.62 -19.31 14.57
CA LEU A 184 -9.53 -18.57 15.45
C LEU A 184 -10.11 -19.50 16.53
N ASP A 185 -10.52 -20.71 16.17
CA ASP A 185 -11.04 -21.70 17.12
C ASP A 185 -9.98 -22.19 18.13
N ALA A 186 -8.70 -22.16 17.74
CA ALA A 186 -7.59 -22.52 18.63
C ALA A 186 -7.33 -21.47 19.74
N GLY A 187 -7.90 -20.26 19.61
CA GLY A 187 -7.82 -19.22 20.64
C GLY A 187 -6.40 -18.67 20.84
N LYS A 188 -5.61 -18.58 19.77
CA LYS A 188 -4.29 -17.95 19.78
C LYS A 188 -4.32 -16.64 18.99
N PRO A 189 -3.47 -15.66 19.31
CA PRO A 189 -3.31 -14.48 18.46
C PRO A 189 -2.85 -14.87 17.04
N ILE A 190 -3.39 -14.17 16.04
CA ILE A 190 -3.18 -14.50 14.61
C ILE A 190 -2.52 -13.33 13.89
N VAL A 191 -1.58 -13.65 13.01
CA VAL A 191 -0.97 -12.78 12.00
C VAL A 191 -1.42 -13.27 10.63
N TYR A 192 -2.43 -12.63 10.04
CA TYR A 192 -3.03 -13.08 8.78
C TYR A 192 -2.75 -12.11 7.64
N LEU A 193 -1.96 -12.55 6.65
CA LEU A 193 -1.69 -11.82 5.42
C LEU A 193 -2.64 -12.24 4.30
N VAL A 194 -3.30 -11.25 3.69
CA VAL A 194 -3.90 -11.36 2.36
C VAL A 194 -3.06 -10.55 1.38
N GLY A 195 -2.42 -11.23 0.44
CA GLY A 195 -1.56 -10.58 -0.57
C GLY A 195 -0.93 -11.57 -1.53
N THR A 196 -0.58 -11.12 -2.74
CA THR A 196 0.02 -11.99 -3.77
C THR A 196 1.46 -11.61 -4.13
N PRO A 197 2.47 -12.38 -3.67
CA PRO A 197 3.87 -12.10 -3.96
C PRO A 197 4.20 -11.95 -5.45
N ALA A 198 3.66 -12.80 -6.33
CA ALA A 198 4.04 -12.81 -7.74
C ALA A 198 3.31 -11.78 -8.62
N PHE A 199 2.09 -11.39 -8.26
CA PHE A 199 1.22 -10.53 -9.10
C PHE A 199 0.91 -9.17 -8.49
N CYS A 200 1.58 -8.83 -7.38
CA CYS A 200 1.40 -7.56 -6.69
C CYS A 200 1.73 -6.38 -7.60
N GLN A 201 0.75 -5.53 -7.87
CA GLN A 201 0.95 -4.36 -8.74
C GLN A 201 1.92 -3.33 -8.14
N THR A 202 2.00 -3.26 -6.81
CA THR A 202 2.89 -2.34 -6.09
C THR A 202 4.29 -2.90 -5.90
N GLY A 203 4.48 -4.21 -6.11
CA GLY A 203 5.73 -4.92 -5.82
C GLY A 203 6.07 -5.03 -4.33
N ILE A 204 5.12 -4.75 -3.43
CA ILE A 204 5.36 -4.74 -1.96
C ILE A 204 4.89 -6.03 -1.27
N CYS A 205 3.94 -6.77 -1.85
CA CYS A 205 3.38 -7.99 -1.25
C CYS A 205 4.45 -9.04 -0.93
N GLY A 206 5.37 -9.31 -1.87
CA GLY A 206 6.49 -10.25 -1.67
C GLY A 206 7.41 -9.82 -0.51
N PRO A 207 7.95 -8.59 -0.53
CA PRO A 207 8.74 -8.05 0.59
C PRO A 207 8.05 -8.09 1.95
N VAL A 208 6.74 -7.79 2.03
CA VAL A 208 5.98 -7.88 3.29
C VAL A 208 5.88 -9.33 3.79
N LEU A 209 5.65 -10.28 2.88
CA LEU A 209 5.66 -11.70 3.23
C LEU A 209 7.07 -12.17 3.67
N ASP A 210 8.14 -11.69 3.03
CA ASP A 210 9.52 -11.97 3.43
C ASP A 210 9.83 -11.44 4.83
N VAL A 211 9.32 -10.24 5.18
CA VAL A 211 9.40 -9.69 6.54
C VAL A 211 8.71 -10.63 7.54
N MET A 212 7.49 -11.11 7.25
CA MET A 212 6.80 -12.07 8.13
C MET A 212 7.60 -13.37 8.32
N MET A 213 8.15 -13.91 7.23
CA MET A 213 9.01 -15.10 7.29
C MET A 213 10.30 -14.87 8.07
N GLY A 214 10.83 -13.65 8.07
CA GLY A 214 12.03 -13.28 8.82
C GLY A 214 11.83 -13.17 10.32
N VAL A 215 10.58 -12.99 10.79
CA VAL A 215 10.28 -12.79 12.22
C VAL A 215 9.58 -13.97 12.89
N VAL A 216 8.97 -14.89 12.12
CA VAL A 216 8.09 -15.93 12.67
C VAL A 216 8.73 -16.78 13.78
N ASP A 217 10.02 -17.12 13.65
CA ASP A 217 10.72 -17.97 14.62
C ASP A 217 10.86 -17.31 16.01
N ASP A 218 10.78 -15.98 16.08
CA ASP A 218 10.82 -15.22 17.34
C ASP A 218 9.46 -15.20 18.06
N TYR A 219 8.37 -15.61 17.39
CA TYR A 219 7.00 -15.54 17.89
C TYR A 219 6.25 -16.89 17.78
N PRO A 220 6.76 -17.96 18.43
CA PRO A 220 6.21 -19.33 18.30
C PRO A 220 4.78 -19.49 18.87
N ASP A 221 4.31 -18.54 19.67
CA ASP A 221 2.97 -18.55 20.26
C ASP A 221 1.90 -17.92 19.36
N LEU A 222 2.30 -17.21 18.29
CA LEU A 222 1.39 -16.61 17.32
C LEU A 222 1.14 -17.57 16.14
N GLN A 223 -0.02 -17.46 15.50
CA GLN A 223 -0.35 -18.22 14.30
C GLN A 223 -0.21 -17.34 13.05
N PHE A 224 0.72 -17.69 12.16
CA PHE A 224 0.94 -16.98 10.89
C PHE A 224 0.21 -17.68 9.75
N ILE A 225 -0.57 -16.91 8.98
CA ILE A 225 -1.40 -17.40 7.88
C ILE A 225 -1.20 -16.50 6.66
N HIS A 226 -1.10 -17.11 5.48
CA HIS A 226 -1.06 -16.40 4.21
C HIS A 226 -2.19 -16.89 3.29
N ALA A 227 -2.88 -15.97 2.64
CA ALA A 227 -3.78 -16.26 1.53
C ALA A 227 -3.45 -15.41 0.30
N GLU A 228 -3.40 -16.08 -0.85
CA GLU A 228 -3.28 -15.45 -2.16
C GLU A 228 -4.55 -14.66 -2.52
N VAL A 229 -4.39 -13.61 -3.34
CA VAL A 229 -5.54 -12.83 -3.83
C VAL A 229 -6.10 -13.34 -5.15
N TYR A 230 -5.40 -14.26 -5.81
CA TYR A 230 -5.84 -14.87 -7.07
C TYR A 230 -5.96 -16.38 -6.91
N THR A 231 -6.87 -16.99 -7.67
CA THR A 231 -7.04 -18.45 -7.67
C THR A 231 -5.87 -19.18 -8.31
N ASP A 232 -5.13 -18.53 -9.21
CA ASP A 232 -4.03 -19.14 -9.93
C ASP A 232 -3.11 -18.08 -10.55
N ASN A 233 -2.05 -18.57 -11.21
CA ASN A 233 -1.03 -17.75 -11.87
C ASN A 233 -1.53 -16.96 -13.10
N THR A 234 -2.79 -17.11 -13.53
CA THR A 234 -3.36 -16.24 -14.57
C THR A 234 -3.68 -14.85 -14.03
N ALA A 235 -3.85 -14.72 -12.70
CA ALA A 235 -4.24 -13.48 -12.02
C ALA A 235 -5.52 -12.84 -12.60
N THR A 236 -6.47 -13.67 -13.05
CA THR A 236 -7.71 -13.20 -13.67
C THR A 236 -8.95 -13.31 -12.77
N GLN A 237 -8.92 -14.22 -11.80
CA GLN A 237 -10.00 -14.45 -10.86
C GLN A 237 -9.50 -14.26 -9.43
N ALA A 238 -10.20 -13.41 -8.68
CA ALA A 238 -9.90 -13.19 -7.26
C ALA A 238 -10.15 -14.47 -6.46
N ALA A 239 -9.25 -14.79 -5.53
CA ALA A 239 -9.39 -15.89 -4.61
C ALA A 239 -10.51 -15.63 -3.59
N PRO A 240 -11.14 -16.67 -3.02
CA PRO A 240 -12.23 -16.49 -2.07
C PRO A 240 -11.84 -15.70 -0.81
N ALA A 241 -10.56 -15.72 -0.41
CA ALA A 241 -10.04 -14.95 0.72
C ALA A 241 -10.28 -13.43 0.58
N VAL A 242 -10.19 -12.89 -0.63
CA VAL A 242 -10.42 -11.45 -0.90
C VAL A 242 -11.85 -11.07 -0.56
N ALA A 243 -12.80 -11.88 -1.02
CA ALA A 243 -14.22 -11.66 -0.75
C ALA A 243 -14.58 -11.90 0.72
N ALA A 244 -13.99 -12.92 1.36
CA ALA A 244 -14.20 -13.22 2.77
C ALA A 244 -13.71 -12.09 3.69
N ALA A 245 -12.58 -11.45 3.35
CA ALA A 245 -12.04 -10.31 4.08
C ALA A 245 -12.64 -8.96 3.65
N GLY A 246 -13.48 -8.93 2.59
CA GLY A 246 -14.08 -7.70 2.06
C GLY A 246 -13.08 -6.71 1.45
N LEU A 247 -11.93 -7.21 0.97
CA LEU A 247 -10.82 -6.38 0.51
C LEU A 247 -10.94 -5.96 -0.95
N SER A 248 -10.41 -4.77 -1.25
CA SER A 248 -10.27 -4.25 -2.61
C SER A 248 -8.84 -3.79 -2.92
N PHE A 249 -7.89 -4.11 -2.05
CA PHE A 249 -6.49 -3.71 -2.11
C PHE A 249 -5.61 -4.74 -1.38
N GLU A 250 -4.31 -4.70 -1.62
CA GLU A 250 -3.32 -5.60 -1.05
C GLU A 250 -1.93 -4.94 -0.97
N PRO A 251 -1.00 -5.48 -0.15
CA PRO A 251 -1.25 -6.48 0.90
C PRO A 251 -1.97 -5.89 2.12
N VAL A 252 -2.60 -6.75 2.91
CA VAL A 252 -3.15 -6.41 4.23
C VAL A 252 -2.76 -7.47 5.23
N ILE A 253 -2.20 -7.07 6.37
CA ILE A 253 -2.01 -7.94 7.53
C ILE A 253 -3.05 -7.58 8.60
N PHE A 254 -3.84 -8.57 9.01
CA PHE A 254 -4.69 -8.50 10.18
C PHE A 254 -3.95 -9.11 11.38
N LEU A 255 -3.89 -8.36 12.47
CA LEU A 255 -3.40 -8.83 13.75
C LEU A 255 -4.59 -8.99 14.68
N THR A 256 -4.76 -10.18 15.25
CA THR A 256 -5.86 -10.45 16.20
C THR A 256 -5.33 -10.90 17.55
N ASP A 257 -6.09 -10.60 18.59
CA ASP A 257 -5.89 -11.23 19.90
C ASP A 257 -6.44 -12.67 19.93
N ALA A 258 -6.27 -13.35 21.06
CA ALA A 258 -6.76 -14.72 21.27
C ALA A 258 -8.30 -14.89 21.18
N SER A 259 -9.07 -13.79 21.17
CA SER A 259 -10.52 -13.83 20.96
C SER A 259 -10.93 -13.72 19.49
N GLY A 260 -9.97 -13.49 18.59
CA GLY A 260 -10.22 -13.21 17.17
C GLY A 260 -10.63 -11.76 16.90
N THR A 261 -10.47 -10.85 17.86
CA THR A 261 -10.70 -9.42 17.67
C THR A 261 -9.48 -8.80 17.01
N VAL A 262 -9.67 -8.04 15.94
CA VAL A 262 -8.57 -7.32 15.27
C VAL A 262 -8.04 -6.24 16.22
N VAL A 263 -6.77 -6.31 16.58
CA VAL A 263 -6.09 -5.28 17.37
C VAL A 263 -5.41 -4.25 16.49
N GLU A 264 -4.96 -4.66 15.30
CA GLU A 264 -4.27 -3.81 14.35
C GLU A 264 -4.46 -4.32 12.92
N ARG A 265 -4.48 -3.38 11.97
CA ARG A 265 -4.49 -3.67 10.53
C ARG A 265 -3.38 -2.90 9.83
N LEU A 266 -2.51 -3.63 9.14
CA LEU A 266 -1.34 -3.09 8.47
C LEU A 266 -1.55 -3.14 6.96
N ASP A 267 -1.91 -1.99 6.40
CA ASP A 267 -2.24 -1.81 4.99
C ASP A 267 -0.97 -1.53 4.15
N VAL A 268 -0.91 -2.14 2.95
CA VAL A 268 -0.03 -1.90 1.79
C VAL A 268 1.47 -2.11 2.01
N ILE A 269 2.07 -1.52 3.04
CA ILE A 269 3.50 -1.58 3.28
C ILE A 269 3.76 -1.63 4.79
N VAL A 270 4.59 -2.57 5.21
CA VAL A 270 5.08 -2.68 6.60
C VAL A 270 6.50 -3.23 6.60
N ASP A 271 7.39 -2.55 7.31
CA ASP A 271 8.78 -2.96 7.48
C ASP A 271 8.94 -3.90 8.68
N GLU A 272 10.11 -4.52 8.81
CA GLU A 272 10.34 -5.47 9.90
C GLU A 272 10.27 -4.82 11.29
N SER A 273 10.74 -3.58 11.43
CA SER A 273 10.75 -2.88 12.73
C SER A 273 9.33 -2.62 13.23
N GLU A 274 8.45 -2.16 12.36
CA GLU A 274 7.06 -1.92 12.68
C GLU A 274 6.32 -3.22 12.96
N LEU A 275 6.49 -4.25 12.12
CA LEU A 275 5.85 -5.54 12.36
C LEU A 275 6.24 -6.09 13.74
N ARG A 276 7.54 -6.09 14.08
CA ARG A 276 8.02 -6.56 15.40
C ARG A 276 7.41 -5.76 16.56
N GLU A 277 7.29 -4.44 16.44
CA GLU A 277 6.64 -3.61 17.46
C GLU A 277 5.18 -4.03 17.69
N GLN A 278 4.44 -4.32 16.62
CA GLN A 278 3.04 -4.76 16.72
C GLN A 278 2.91 -6.18 17.27
N LEU A 279 3.77 -7.11 16.84
CA LEU A 279 3.76 -8.49 17.34
C LEU A 279 4.14 -8.58 18.83
N ALA A 280 5.05 -7.73 19.29
CA ALA A 280 5.40 -7.63 20.70
C ALA A 280 4.22 -7.15 21.57
N ALA A 281 3.26 -6.40 21.01
CA ALA A 281 2.05 -5.98 21.72
C ALA A 281 0.96 -7.07 21.77
N LEU A 282 1.07 -8.13 20.96
CA LEU A 282 0.18 -9.30 20.97
C LEU A 282 0.59 -10.39 21.97
N SER A 283 1.87 -10.39 22.36
CA SER A 283 2.53 -11.47 23.10
C SER A 283 2.45 -11.30 24.62
#